data_AF-A0A9J6GE90-F1
#
_entry.id   AF-A0A9J6GE90-F1
#
_cell.length_a   1.000
_cell.length_b   1.000
_cell.length_c   1.000
_cell.angle_alpha   90.00
_cell.angle_beta   90.00
_cell.angle_gamma   90.00
#
_symmetry.space_group_name_H-M   'P 1'
#
loop_
_entity.id
_entity.type
_entity.pdbx_description
1 polymer ?
#
loop_
_entity_poly.entity_id
_entity_poly.type
_entity_poly.pdbx_seq_one_letter_code
_entity_poly.pdbx_strand_id
1 'polypeptide(L)'
;MFSYLREVYVFLQVCELHFHPEDITTETSCTDDSTGRTVTAPLPHARLLPGAIPSIFPDCPKYLTSQRSAPEAPEAKRLRLESSALQKALQRSAETFQHEVEENRIQSLKDLADYVRCDSSAFWHAIEANERLILLHIVDEDAPSNKYSFTIKPDLVISFII
;
A
#
# COMPACT_ATOMS: atom_id res chain seq x y z
N MET A 1 -44.81 26.51 -32.74
CA MET A 1 -43.69 27.31 -32.22
C MET A 1 -42.43 26.78 -32.89
N PHE A 2 -42.16 27.22 -34.12
CA PHE A 2 -41.00 26.81 -34.90
C PHE A 2 -39.86 27.79 -34.59
N SER A 3 -38.85 27.34 -33.86
CA SER A 3 -37.62 28.09 -33.65
C SER A 3 -36.45 27.27 -34.19
N TYR A 4 -36.02 27.68 -35.38
CA TYR A 4 -34.77 27.41 -36.06
C TYR A 4 -33.59 27.13 -35.11
N LEU A 5 -33.08 25.91 -35.13
CA LEU A 5 -31.66 25.67 -34.89
C LEU A 5 -31.02 25.49 -36.26
N ARG A 6 -30.37 26.54 -36.76
CA ARG A 6 -29.43 26.42 -37.87
C ARG A 6 -28.24 25.62 -37.34
N GLU A 7 -28.19 24.33 -37.69
CA GLU A 7 -26.97 23.54 -37.60
C GLU A 7 -25.92 24.20 -38.51
N VAL A 8 -24.97 24.90 -37.89
CA VAL A 8 -23.76 25.33 -38.58
C VAL A 8 -22.88 24.09 -38.71
N TYR A 9 -23.01 23.37 -39.84
CA TYR A 9 -22.09 22.31 -40.20
C TYR A 9 -20.74 22.92 -40.56
N VAL A 10 -19.84 22.99 -39.58
CA VAL A 10 -18.43 23.27 -39.83
C VAL A 10 -17.78 21.98 -40.29
N PHE A 11 -17.40 21.89 -41.57
CA PHE A 11 -16.65 20.76 -42.09
C PHE A 11 -15.19 20.84 -41.62
N LEU A 12 -14.92 20.35 -40.41
CA LEU A 12 -13.56 20.12 -39.93
C LEU A 12 -13.12 18.74 -40.43
N GLN A 13 -12.14 18.73 -41.33
CA GLN A 13 -11.52 17.49 -41.80
C GLN A 13 -10.28 17.20 -40.96
N VAL A 14 -10.18 15.97 -40.45
CA VAL A 14 -9.03 15.46 -39.72
C VAL A 14 -8.36 14.36 -40.54
N CYS A 15 -7.04 14.23 -40.48
CA CYS A 15 -6.32 13.15 -41.16
C CYS A 15 -6.40 11.83 -40.37
N GLU A 16 -6.04 10.72 -41.02
CA GLU A 16 -6.09 9.36 -40.44
C GLU A 16 -5.21 9.18 -39.19
N LEU A 17 -4.17 10.01 -39.02
CA LEU A 17 -3.27 9.98 -37.85
C LEU A 17 -3.97 10.33 -36.53
N HIS A 18 -5.19 10.88 -36.59
CA HIS A 18 -5.99 11.17 -35.41
C HIS A 18 -6.81 9.97 -34.91
N PHE A 19 -6.83 8.87 -35.66
CA PHE A 19 -7.56 7.65 -35.33
C PHE A 19 -6.60 6.51 -35.01
N HIS A 20 -7.06 5.58 -34.17
CA HIS A 20 -6.32 4.33 -34.00
C HIS A 20 -6.46 3.47 -35.26
N PRO A 21 -5.45 2.66 -35.61
CA PRO A 21 -5.49 1.81 -36.79
C PRO A 21 -6.64 0.80 -36.76
N GLU A 22 -7.12 0.41 -35.57
CA GLU A 22 -8.29 -0.46 -35.39
C GLU A 22 -9.60 0.18 -35.87
N ASP A 23 -9.67 1.51 -35.91
CA ASP A 23 -10.85 2.26 -36.34
C ASP A 23 -10.84 2.53 -37.86
N ILE A 24 -9.79 2.08 -38.56
CA ILE A 24 -9.57 2.29 -39.99
C ILE A 24 -9.66 0.95 -40.72
N THR A 25 -10.61 0.86 -41.65
CA THR A 25 -10.79 -0.30 -42.53
C THR A 25 -10.15 -0.03 -43.90
N THR A 26 -9.17 -0.86 -44.24
CA THR A 26 -8.47 -0.84 -45.54
C THR A 26 -8.88 -2.00 -46.44
N GLU A 27 -9.68 -2.95 -45.96
CA GLU A 27 -10.07 -4.16 -46.68
C GLU A 27 -11.59 -4.37 -46.63
N THR A 28 -12.14 -4.94 -47.70
CA THR A 28 -13.55 -5.35 -47.77
C THR A 28 -13.61 -6.85 -48.01
N SER A 29 -14.50 -7.53 -47.31
CA SER A 29 -14.72 -8.97 -47.50
C SER A 29 -16.16 -9.22 -47.97
N CYS A 30 -16.31 -10.17 -48.88
CA CYS A 30 -17.59 -10.63 -49.38
C CYS A 30 -17.63 -12.15 -49.32
N THR A 31 -18.65 -12.71 -48.68
CA THR A 31 -18.92 -14.15 -48.67
C THR A 31 -19.85 -14.53 -49.80
N ASP A 32 -19.46 -15.54 -50.56
CA ASP A 32 -20.35 -16.19 -51.52
C ASP A 32 -21.25 -17.20 -50.80
N ASP A 33 -22.56 -16.91 -50.75
CA ASP A 33 -23.57 -17.70 -50.05
C ASP A 33 -23.69 -19.15 -50.57
N SER A 34 -23.23 -19.41 -51.80
CA SER A 34 -23.34 -20.72 -52.44
C SER A 34 -22.16 -21.64 -52.15
N THR A 35 -20.96 -21.09 -51.95
CA THR A 35 -19.72 -21.85 -51.76
C THR A 35 -19.11 -21.68 -50.36
N GLY A 36 -19.63 -20.73 -49.57
CA GLY A 36 -19.11 -20.39 -48.24
C GLY A 36 -17.71 -19.77 -48.26
N ARG A 37 -17.19 -19.39 -49.44
CA ARG A 37 -15.87 -18.79 -49.57
C ARG A 37 -15.94 -17.30 -49.35
N THR A 38 -15.14 -16.80 -48.41
CA THR A 38 -14.93 -15.37 -48.20
C THR A 38 -13.80 -14.88 -49.10
N VAL A 39 -14.08 -13.89 -49.93
CA VAL A 39 -13.08 -13.19 -50.72
C VAL A 39 -12.82 -11.83 -50.08
N THR A 40 -11.56 -11.55 -49.74
CA THR A 40 -11.12 -10.27 -49.17
C THR A 40 -10.31 -9.50 -50.20
N ALA A 41 -10.61 -8.22 -50.38
CA ALA A 41 -9.93 -7.33 -51.31
C ALA A 41 -9.56 -5.99 -50.65
N PRO A 42 -8.40 -5.38 -50.99
CA PRO A 42 -8.03 -4.05 -50.51
C PRO A 42 -8.98 -2.98 -51.05
N LEU A 43 -9.34 -2.01 -50.21
CA LEU A 43 -10.09 -0.83 -50.59
C LEU A 43 -9.14 0.20 -51.23
N PRO A 44 -9.59 0.91 -52.30
CA PRO A 44 -8.79 1.97 -52.92
C PRO A 44 -8.64 3.20 -52.01
N HIS A 45 -9.56 3.40 -51.07
CA HIS A 45 -9.51 4.44 -50.06
C HIS A 45 -9.87 3.83 -48.71
N ALA A 46 -9.03 4.10 -47.70
CA ALA A 46 -9.31 3.70 -46.33
C ALA A 46 -10.62 4.36 -45.84
N ARG A 47 -11.41 3.61 -45.07
CA ARG A 47 -12.68 4.08 -44.50
C ARG A 47 -12.65 3.93 -42.99
N LEU A 48 -13.24 4.88 -42.29
CA LEU A 48 -13.43 4.76 -40.84
C LEU A 48 -14.56 3.77 -40.53
N LEU A 49 -14.41 3.02 -39.44
CA LEU A 49 -15.49 2.22 -38.89
C LEU A 49 -16.66 3.14 -38.46
N PRO A 50 -17.93 2.68 -38.57
CA PRO A 50 -19.06 3.45 -38.09
C PRO A 50 -18.91 3.80 -36.61
N GLY A 51 -18.94 5.10 -36.27
CA GLY A 51 -18.77 5.59 -34.89
C GLY A 51 -17.32 5.81 -34.46
N ALA A 52 -16.33 5.64 -35.35
CA ALA A 52 -14.95 6.01 -35.08
C ALA A 52 -14.84 7.52 -34.75
N ILE A 53 -14.19 7.83 -33.63
CA ILE A 53 -13.93 9.20 -33.18
C ILE A 53 -12.42 9.45 -33.13
N PRO A 54 -11.95 10.65 -33.49
CA PRO A 54 -10.54 10.99 -33.38
C PRO A 54 -10.14 11.07 -31.90
N SER A 55 -9.19 10.24 -31.49
CA SER A 55 -8.72 10.13 -30.10
C SER A 55 -7.23 10.46 -29.95
N ILE A 56 -6.49 10.58 -31.05
CA ILE A 56 -5.04 10.89 -31.03
C ILE A 56 -4.84 12.38 -31.31
N PHE A 57 -4.26 13.09 -30.34
CA PHE A 57 -3.97 14.53 -30.41
C PHE A 57 -2.46 14.77 -30.18
N PRO A 58 -1.65 14.96 -31.24
CA PRO A 58 -0.18 14.88 -31.18
C PRO A 58 0.49 15.86 -30.20
N ASP A 59 -0.13 17.01 -29.92
CA ASP A 59 0.39 18.03 -28.98
C ASP A 59 -0.26 17.98 -27.58
N CYS A 60 -1.07 16.95 -27.31
CA CYS A 60 -1.74 16.79 -26.02
C CYS A 60 -1.02 15.76 -25.13
N PRO A 61 -1.09 15.93 -23.80
CA PRO A 61 -0.59 14.93 -22.85
C PRO A 61 -1.13 13.52 -23.13
N LYS A 62 -0.28 12.51 -22.97
CA LYS A 62 -0.61 11.10 -23.26
C LYS A 62 -1.90 10.61 -22.59
N TYR A 63 -2.25 11.12 -21.41
CA TYR A 63 -3.47 10.70 -20.73
C TYR A 63 -4.76 11.13 -21.47
N LEU A 64 -4.70 12.16 -22.33
CA LEU A 64 -5.82 12.59 -23.18
C LEU A 64 -5.88 11.83 -24.51
N THR A 65 -4.74 11.31 -24.98
CA THR A 65 -4.65 10.62 -26.28
C THR A 65 -4.67 9.10 -26.18
N SER A 66 -4.42 8.56 -24.98
CA SER A 66 -4.20 7.14 -24.74
C SER A 66 -5.34 6.47 -23.96
N GLN A 67 -6.40 7.20 -23.62
CA GLN A 67 -7.48 6.66 -22.79
C GLN A 67 -8.46 5.80 -23.59
N ARG A 68 -8.03 4.57 -23.87
CA ARG A 68 -8.91 3.40 -24.00
C ARG A 68 -8.89 2.53 -22.73
N SER A 69 -8.30 3.01 -21.63
CA SER A 69 -8.42 2.31 -20.36
C SER A 69 -9.88 2.34 -19.94
N ALA A 70 -10.54 1.18 -19.98
CA ALA A 70 -11.83 1.01 -19.36
C ALA A 70 -11.75 1.57 -17.92
N PRO A 71 -12.72 2.38 -17.49
CA PRO A 71 -12.79 2.83 -16.10
C PRO A 71 -12.62 1.60 -15.20
N GLU A 72 -11.66 1.68 -14.28
CA GLU A 72 -11.45 0.63 -13.28
C GLU A 72 -12.80 0.40 -12.59
N ALA A 73 -13.27 -0.86 -12.58
CA ALA A 73 -14.53 -1.19 -11.93
C ALA A 73 -14.48 -0.69 -10.48
N PRO A 74 -15.58 -0.13 -9.94
CA PRO A 74 -15.59 0.42 -8.58
C PRO A 74 -15.04 -0.55 -7.53
N GLU A 75 -15.29 -1.84 -7.72
CA GLU A 75 -14.80 -2.93 -6.87
C GLU A 75 -13.28 -3.10 -6.93
N ALA A 76 -12.69 -3.10 -8.13
CA ALA A 76 -11.25 -3.24 -8.31
C ALA A 76 -10.49 -2.07 -7.65
N LYS A 77 -11.03 -0.86 -7.82
CA LYS A 77 -10.50 0.34 -7.16
C LYS A 77 -10.58 0.23 -5.64
N ARG A 78 -11.70 -0.26 -5.09
CA ARG A 78 -11.87 -0.47 -3.65
C ARG A 78 -10.87 -1.49 -3.11
N LEU A 79 -10.77 -2.65 -3.75
CA LEU A 79 -9.84 -3.72 -3.35
C LEU A 79 -8.38 -3.24 -3.36
N ARG A 80 -7.99 -2.44 -4.36
CA ARG A 80 -6.64 -1.85 -4.43
C ARG A 80 -6.36 -0.88 -3.28
N LEU A 81 -7.35 -0.08 -2.88
CA LEU A 81 -7.20 0.83 -1.74
C LEU A 81 -7.13 0.07 -0.42
N GLU A 82 -7.98 -0.94 -0.24
CA GLU A 82 -8.00 -1.79 0.96
C GLU A 82 -6.69 -2.56 1.11
N SER A 83 -6.23 -3.23 0.05
CA SER A 83 -4.93 -3.92 0.05
C SER A 83 -3.76 -2.98 0.36
N SER A 84 -3.73 -1.78 -0.23
CA SER A 84 -2.70 -0.78 0.08
C SER A 84 -2.76 -0.31 1.53
N ALA A 85 -3.96 -0.10 2.08
CA ALA A 85 -4.15 0.30 3.47
C ALA A 85 -3.71 -0.81 4.44
N LEU A 86 -4.09 -2.06 4.17
CA LEU A 86 -3.68 -3.23 4.95
C LEU A 86 -2.16 -3.41 4.94
N GLN A 87 -1.53 -3.32 3.78
CA GLN A 87 -0.07 -3.45 3.67
C GLN A 87 0.65 -2.38 4.50
N LYS A 88 0.17 -1.13 4.45
CA LYS A 88 0.71 -0.04 5.28
C LYS A 88 0.53 -0.30 6.77
N ALA A 89 -0.63 -0.83 7.17
CA ALA A 89 -0.89 -1.16 8.57
C ALA A 89 0.04 -2.26 9.08
N LEU A 90 0.23 -3.32 8.29
CA LEU A 90 1.16 -4.41 8.62
C LEU A 90 2.60 -3.91 8.73
N GLN A 91 3.05 -3.10 7.78
CA GLN A 91 4.39 -2.51 7.81
C GLN A 91 4.61 -1.68 9.08
N ARG A 92 3.67 -0.77 9.40
CA ARG A 92 3.75 0.05 10.62
C ARG A 92 3.79 -0.81 11.87
N SER A 93 2.96 -1.85 11.94
CA SER A 93 2.96 -2.77 13.07
C SER A 93 4.32 -3.47 13.26
N ALA A 94 4.95 -3.88 12.16
CA ALA A 94 6.27 -4.51 12.22
C ALA A 94 7.36 -3.51 12.65
N GLU A 95 7.33 -2.29 12.12
CA GLU A 95 8.26 -1.21 12.48
C GLU A 95 8.12 -0.83 13.96
N THR A 96 6.88 -0.63 14.45
CA THR A 96 6.63 -0.31 15.87
C THR A 96 7.09 -1.45 16.78
N PHE A 97 6.80 -2.70 16.44
CA PHE A 97 7.26 -3.85 17.21
C PHE A 97 8.80 -3.90 17.30
N GLN A 98 9.49 -3.69 16.17
CA GLN A 98 10.96 -3.67 16.16
C GLN A 98 11.52 -2.52 17.02
N HIS A 99 10.89 -1.35 16.94
CA HIS A 99 11.27 -0.20 17.74
C HIS A 99 11.11 -0.46 19.24
N GLU A 100 9.96 -1.00 19.65
CA GLU A 100 9.68 -1.34 21.05
C GLU A 100 10.64 -2.42 21.58
N VAL A 101 10.98 -3.42 20.76
CA VAL A 101 11.95 -4.45 21.14
C VAL A 101 13.34 -3.86 21.35
N GLU A 102 13.77 -2.93 20.50
CA GLU A 102 15.08 -2.30 20.63
C GLU A 102 15.14 -1.32 21.80
N GLU A 103 14.10 -0.49 22.01
CA GLU A 103 14.05 0.45 23.13
C GLU A 103 13.98 -0.25 24.49
N ASN A 104 13.25 -1.37 24.59
CA ASN A 104 13.13 -2.14 25.82
C ASN A 104 14.22 -3.21 25.97
N ARG A 105 15.25 -3.19 25.13
CA ARG A 105 16.35 -4.15 25.19
C ARG A 105 17.27 -3.83 26.36
N ILE A 106 17.20 -4.65 27.40
CA ILE A 106 18.14 -4.60 28.53
C ILE A 106 19.50 -5.18 28.09
N GLN A 107 20.53 -4.35 28.00
CA GLN A 107 21.88 -4.75 27.56
C GLN A 107 22.86 -4.91 28.72
N SER A 108 22.56 -4.31 29.87
CA SER A 108 23.40 -4.33 31.06
C SER A 108 22.60 -4.48 32.34
N LEU A 109 23.28 -4.86 33.43
CA LEU A 109 22.69 -4.87 34.77
C LEU A 109 22.25 -3.48 35.22
N LYS A 110 22.90 -2.43 34.73
CA LYS A 110 22.51 -1.06 35.00
C LYS A 110 21.17 -0.72 34.35
N ASP A 111 20.96 -1.11 33.09
CA ASP A 111 19.69 -0.91 32.40
C ASP A 111 18.55 -1.63 33.12
N LEU A 112 18.83 -2.84 33.63
CA LEU A 112 17.88 -3.59 34.46
C LEU A 112 17.59 -2.88 35.78
N ALA A 113 18.60 -2.33 36.44
CA ALA A 113 18.44 -1.59 37.69
C ALA A 113 17.58 -0.33 37.48
N ASP A 114 17.84 0.42 36.40
CA ASP A 114 17.10 1.62 36.05
C ASP A 114 15.65 1.29 35.66
N TYR A 115 15.42 0.20 34.92
CA TYR A 115 14.08 -0.32 34.62
C TYR A 115 13.29 -0.63 35.90
N VAL A 116 13.89 -1.38 36.83
CA VAL A 116 13.21 -1.74 38.09
C VAL A 116 12.92 -0.51 38.94
N ARG A 117 13.81 0.50 38.95
CA ARG A 117 13.60 1.76 39.66
C ARG A 117 12.52 2.64 39.02
N CYS A 118 12.33 2.57 37.71
CA CYS A 118 11.31 3.35 37.02
C CYS A 118 9.93 2.66 37.10
N ASP A 119 9.85 1.42 36.64
CA ASP A 119 8.56 0.76 36.36
C ASP A 119 8.09 -0.16 37.50
N SER A 120 9.01 -0.61 38.35
CA SER A 120 8.72 -1.58 39.42
C SER A 120 9.06 -1.09 40.82
N SER A 121 9.35 0.21 40.99
CA SER A 121 9.81 0.79 42.26
C SER A 121 8.79 0.69 43.40
N ALA A 122 7.51 0.53 43.07
CA ALA A 122 6.45 0.31 44.06
C ALA A 122 6.60 -1.03 44.80
N PHE A 123 7.28 -2.02 44.21
CA PHE A 123 7.44 -3.35 44.78
C PHE A 123 8.92 -3.71 45.00
N TRP A 124 9.79 -3.41 44.04
CA TRP A 124 11.20 -3.76 44.12
C TRP A 124 12.08 -2.57 44.46
N HIS A 125 12.91 -2.74 45.47
CA HIS A 125 14.03 -1.86 45.78
C HIS A 125 15.28 -2.43 45.12
N ALA A 126 15.90 -1.66 44.24
CA ALA A 126 17.06 -2.07 43.46
C ALA A 126 18.37 -1.43 43.96
N ILE A 127 19.26 -2.26 44.51
CA ILE A 127 20.58 -1.86 45.01
C ILE A 127 21.66 -2.42 44.09
N GLU A 128 22.55 -1.55 43.64
CA GLU A 128 23.68 -1.92 42.79
C GLU A 128 24.95 -1.97 43.67
N ALA A 129 25.60 -3.13 43.75
CA ALA A 129 26.79 -3.32 44.58
C ALA A 129 27.69 -4.42 44.02
N ASN A 130 29.01 -4.16 43.95
CA ASN A 130 30.03 -5.16 43.54
C ASN A 130 29.69 -5.88 42.22
N GLU A 131 29.26 -5.13 41.19
CA GLU A 131 28.81 -5.67 39.89
C GLU A 131 27.60 -6.62 39.97
N ARG A 132 26.82 -6.52 41.04
CA ARG A 132 25.60 -7.30 41.23
C ARG A 132 24.42 -6.37 41.45
N LEU A 133 23.26 -6.83 41.01
CA LEU A 133 21.99 -6.16 41.27
C LEU A 133 21.25 -6.95 42.34
N ILE A 134 20.94 -6.30 43.45
CA ILE A 134 20.18 -6.87 44.55
C ILE A 134 18.77 -6.27 44.52
N LEU A 135 17.77 -7.13 44.41
CA LEU A 135 16.37 -6.73 44.42
C LEU A 135 15.73 -7.18 45.73
N LEU A 136 15.04 -6.24 46.40
CA LEU A 136 14.48 -6.40 47.74
C LEU A 136 13.01 -5.95 47.75
N HIS A 137 12.15 -6.71 48.40
CA HIS A 137 10.79 -6.29 48.72
C HIS A 137 10.64 -6.14 50.22
N ILE A 138 10.50 -4.88 50.66
CA ILE A 138 10.34 -4.52 52.06
C ILE A 138 8.86 -4.25 52.30
N VAL A 139 8.29 -4.90 53.31
CA VAL A 139 6.90 -4.72 53.73
C VAL A 139 6.87 -4.13 55.13
N ASP A 140 6.01 -3.15 55.33
CA ASP A 140 5.83 -2.45 56.60
C ASP A 140 4.56 -2.96 57.30
N GLU A 141 4.62 -4.21 57.79
CA GLU A 141 3.61 -4.84 58.64
C GLU A 141 4.19 -4.89 60.07
N ASP A 142 3.86 -3.88 60.89
CA ASP A 142 4.34 -3.61 62.27
C ASP A 142 5.82 -3.19 62.43
N ALA A 143 6.73 -3.74 61.61
CA ALA A 143 8.12 -3.29 61.47
C ALA A 143 8.62 -3.61 60.05
N PRO A 144 9.54 -2.79 59.48
CA PRO A 144 10.03 -3.01 58.13
C PRO A 144 10.77 -4.36 58.05
N SER A 145 10.16 -5.30 57.33
CA SER A 145 10.69 -6.65 57.15
C SER A 145 10.91 -6.94 55.68
N ASN A 146 12.05 -7.57 55.38
CA ASN A 146 12.35 -8.04 54.04
C ASN A 146 11.59 -9.35 53.80
N LYS A 147 10.56 -9.32 52.92
CA LYS A 147 9.81 -10.54 52.57
C LYS A 147 10.50 -11.35 51.47
N TYR A 148 11.19 -10.68 50.53
CA TYR A 148 11.84 -11.34 49.40
C TYR A 148 13.14 -10.65 49.03
N SER A 149 14.19 -11.44 48.83
CA SER A 149 15.45 -10.93 48.27
C SER A 149 16.09 -11.90 47.29
N PHE A 150 16.65 -11.34 46.23
CA PHE A 150 17.49 -12.11 45.32
C PHE A 150 18.58 -11.22 44.72
N THR A 151 19.67 -11.87 44.32
CA THR A 151 20.83 -11.23 43.74
C THR A 151 21.01 -11.72 42.31
N ILE A 152 21.18 -10.78 41.39
CA ILE A 152 21.52 -11.03 39.99
C ILE A 152 23.00 -10.74 39.83
N LYS A 153 23.74 -11.73 39.34
CA LYS A 153 25.17 -11.65 39.07
C LYS A 153 25.44 -11.18 37.61
N PRO A 154 26.69 -10.82 37.25
CA PRO A 154 27.05 -10.43 35.89
C PRO A 154 26.75 -11.49 34.82
N ASP A 155 26.79 -12.77 35.21
CA ASP A 155 26.45 -13.92 34.36
C ASP A 155 24.93 -14.15 34.24
N LEU A 156 24.12 -13.21 34.73
CA LEU A 156 22.65 -13.27 34.79
C LEU A 156 22.12 -14.43 35.65
N VAL A 157 22.97 -15.04 36.47
CA VAL A 157 22.54 -16.07 37.41
C VAL A 157 21.86 -15.41 38.61
N ILE A 158 20.63 -15.84 38.87
CA ILE A 158 19.82 -15.39 40.00
C ILE A 158 20.09 -16.29 41.20
N SER A 159 20.43 -15.68 42.34
CA SER A 159 20.60 -16.36 43.62
C SER A 159 19.57 -15.84 44.62
N PHE A 160 18.69 -16.73 45.10
CA PHE A 160 17.70 -16.39 46.13
C PHE A 160 18.38 -16.37 47.49
N ILE A 161 18.11 -15.32 48.26
CA ILE A 161 18.53 -15.22 49.64
C ILE A 161 17.23 -15.14 50.45
N ILE A 162 16.92 -16.25 51.13
CA ILE A 162 15.77 -16.38 52.04
C ILE A 162 16.17 -15.79 53.39
#